data_AF-A0A7R8X8B5-F1
#
_entry.id   AF-A0A7R8X8B5-F1
#
_cell.length_a   1.000
_cell.length_b   1.000
_cell.length_c   1.000
_cell.angle_alpha   90.00
_cell.angle_beta   90.00
_cell.angle_gamma   90.00
#
_symmetry.space_group_name_H-M   'P 1'
#
loop_
_entity.id
_entity.type
_entity.pdbx_description
1 polymer ?
#
loop_
_entity_poly.entity_id
_entity_poly.type
_entity_poly.pdbx_seq_one_letter_code
_entity_poly.pdbx_strand_id
1 'polypeptide(L)'
;MSAAVPPSNCEERNEGCSKMSQVTPKFQVTVVKAEDDFQPEEPTQFRSDQFLAPPNYAYDYTKSATPSHASRYLRSLTQLTRDALPREHHYWSTRDIQGEYRRPSLDDLHAPAIVEPPRTVPEERRQEDPQEGVIKFGWIKGVFIKCLLNIWGVMLFLRLSWVVGQAGIGQGLILISSCNLVTLVTSISMSAVSTNGQIKGGGIYYMISRSLGPQFGGAIGLMFTFANSIACAMYIIGFCDSLKALLANEFSTSLIGGGENFTRVFGCISIVVIFIIVFVGMNWVTRTEFLLLGILLASQADFIIGTIMGPTDDKNLARGFVGYRRDVFKQNWQSAYGPSGVERKDQNFFSVFAIFFPAVTGIVAGANLSGDLKDPSSAIPKGTLAAMILTYFSYIGYAVMMAGCEVRDASGDISELDKNLADILDSPAFNCTSRSCNWGLKNSNQMMTTAAAWYPLIYGGCFAATLSSAIGSLIGAPRALARDKLYPGIGFFGVGSGPNNDPVRGYVACFIIAVACILLGQFL
;
A
#
# COMPACT_ATOMS: atom_id res chain seq x y z
N MET A 1 3.26 67.75 0.02
CA MET A 1 4.42 68.57 -0.33
C MET A 1 5.15 67.88 -1.47
N SER A 2 4.91 68.35 -2.69
CA SER A 2 5.92 68.93 -3.61
C SER A 2 6.98 67.92 -4.06
N ALA A 3 6.88 67.31 -5.25
CA ALA A 3 7.00 67.86 -6.61
C ALA A 3 8.45 67.98 -7.12
N ALA A 4 8.63 67.44 -8.34
CA ALA A 4 9.50 67.92 -9.44
C ALA A 4 11.02 67.60 -9.32
N VAL A 5 11.87 67.30 -10.33
CA VAL A 5 11.95 67.34 -11.83
C VAL A 5 13.50 67.26 -12.15
N PRO A 6 14.08 67.02 -13.36
CA PRO A 6 13.78 66.17 -14.53
C PRO A 6 15.10 65.65 -15.26
N PRO A 7 15.29 65.60 -16.62
CA PRO A 7 15.96 64.46 -17.30
C PRO A 7 17.17 64.87 -18.21
N SER A 8 17.74 63.94 -19.00
CA SER A 8 18.35 64.15 -20.36
C SER A 8 19.10 62.88 -20.80
N ASN A 9 18.67 62.24 -21.89
CA ASN A 9 19.14 62.33 -23.28
C ASN A 9 20.20 61.26 -23.64
N CYS A 10 19.83 60.35 -24.55
CA CYS A 10 20.74 59.75 -25.51
C CYS A 10 19.99 59.60 -26.84
N GLU A 11 20.42 60.40 -27.81
CA GLU A 11 20.02 60.39 -29.22
C GLU A 11 20.86 59.39 -30.03
N GLU A 12 20.17 58.75 -30.97
CA GLU A 12 20.60 58.39 -32.35
C GLU A 12 21.81 57.47 -32.63
N ARG A 13 21.55 56.28 -33.22
CA ARG A 13 21.60 56.05 -34.69
C ARG A 13 21.31 54.59 -35.10
N ASN A 14 20.29 54.45 -35.98
CA ASN A 14 20.10 53.62 -37.19
C ASN A 14 20.73 52.21 -37.30
N GLU A 15 20.10 51.16 -37.87
CA GLU A 15 18.79 50.90 -38.49
C GLU A 15 18.68 49.37 -38.71
N GLY A 16 17.46 48.82 -38.63
CA GLY A 16 17.03 47.65 -39.42
C GLY A 16 16.90 46.28 -38.75
N CYS A 17 15.72 45.94 -38.19
CA CYS A 17 15.12 44.60 -38.36
C CYS A 17 13.60 44.57 -38.06
N SER A 18 12.89 43.73 -38.80
CA SER A 18 11.43 43.74 -39.01
C SER A 18 10.59 42.94 -37.98
N LYS A 19 9.43 43.54 -37.61
CA LYS A 19 8.10 43.01 -37.21
C LYS A 19 7.96 41.83 -36.22
N MET A 20 7.31 42.11 -35.07
CA MET A 20 6.26 41.25 -34.48
C MET A 20 5.33 42.10 -33.58
N SER A 21 4.03 42.13 -33.88
CA SER A 21 3.01 42.88 -33.13
C SER A 21 2.23 41.93 -32.22
N GLN A 22 2.24 42.20 -30.91
CA GLN A 22 1.34 41.63 -29.91
C GLN A 22 0.32 42.70 -29.52
N VAL A 23 -0.98 42.37 -29.59
CA VAL A 23 -2.08 43.21 -29.10
C VAL A 23 -2.89 42.40 -28.08
N THR A 24 -2.89 42.88 -26.83
CA THR A 24 -3.73 42.43 -25.71
C THR A 24 -5.12 43.06 -25.76
N PRO A 25 -6.22 42.32 -25.49
CA PRO A 25 -7.57 42.90 -25.47
C PRO A 25 -7.93 43.55 -24.12
N LYS A 26 -8.63 44.69 -24.21
CA LYS A 26 -9.23 45.47 -23.11
C LYS A 26 -10.54 44.83 -22.63
N PHE A 27 -10.74 44.79 -21.31
CA PHE A 27 -12.04 44.52 -20.67
C PHE A 27 -12.76 45.84 -20.35
N GLN A 28 -14.04 45.95 -20.68
CA GLN A 28 -14.96 46.98 -20.18
C GLN A 28 -16.04 46.30 -19.32
N VAL A 29 -16.28 46.87 -18.13
CA VAL A 29 -17.32 46.45 -17.19
C VAL A 29 -18.43 47.49 -17.24
N THR A 30 -19.68 47.07 -17.48
CA THR A 30 -20.86 47.93 -17.40
C THR A 30 -21.72 47.46 -16.22
N VAL A 31 -21.89 48.34 -15.24
CA VAL A 31 -22.75 48.14 -14.07
C VAL A 31 -24.16 48.63 -14.44
N VAL A 32 -25.17 47.77 -14.27
CA VAL A 32 -26.58 48.17 -14.39
C VAL A 32 -27.25 48.05 -13.01
N LYS A 33 -27.96 49.11 -12.65
CA LYS A 33 -28.58 49.41 -11.36
C LYS A 33 -29.90 48.63 -11.22
N ALA A 34 -30.19 48.12 -10.02
CA ALA A 34 -31.45 47.46 -9.69
C ALA A 34 -32.53 48.50 -9.34
N GLU A 35 -33.74 48.33 -9.87
CA GLU A 35 -34.96 49.00 -9.42
C GLU A 35 -35.92 47.92 -8.91
N ASP A 36 -36.23 48.02 -7.61
CA ASP A 36 -37.19 47.21 -6.87
C ASP A 36 -38.60 47.78 -7.07
N ASP A 37 -39.54 46.96 -7.53
CA ASP A 37 -40.97 47.17 -7.27
C ASP A 37 -41.67 45.81 -7.25
N PHE A 38 -41.92 45.29 -6.05
CA PHE A 38 -42.69 44.08 -5.79
C PHE A 38 -43.73 44.40 -4.72
N GLN A 39 -45.02 44.37 -5.09
CA GLN A 39 -46.13 44.38 -4.12
C GLN A 39 -46.68 42.95 -3.93
N PRO A 40 -47.01 42.53 -2.70
CA PRO A 40 -47.49 41.18 -2.42
C PRO A 40 -49.02 41.11 -2.46
N GLU A 41 -49.58 40.11 -3.15
CA GLU A 41 -50.96 39.66 -2.91
C GLU A 41 -50.96 38.22 -2.37
N GLU A 42 -51.90 38.00 -1.43
CA GLU A 42 -52.06 36.88 -0.50
C GLU A 42 -52.58 35.55 -1.10
N PRO A 43 -52.51 34.43 -0.36
CA PRO A 43 -52.60 33.08 -0.91
C PRO A 43 -54.04 32.57 -1.02
N THR A 44 -54.40 31.97 -2.15
CA THR A 44 -55.60 31.13 -2.26
C THR A 44 -55.22 29.65 -2.17
N GLN A 45 -55.61 29.03 -1.06
CA GLN A 45 -55.59 27.58 -0.86
C GLN A 45 -56.71 26.92 -1.69
N PHE A 46 -56.45 25.84 -2.42
CA PHE A 46 -57.40 24.73 -2.57
C PHE A 46 -56.72 23.38 -2.92
N ARG A 47 -56.62 22.57 -1.87
CA ARG A 47 -56.91 21.14 -1.68
C ARG A 47 -56.54 20.07 -2.74
N SER A 48 -55.95 19.03 -2.16
CA SER A 48 -55.55 17.70 -2.61
C SER A 48 -56.56 16.87 -3.44
N ASP A 49 -55.96 15.97 -4.20
CA ASP A 49 -56.49 14.70 -4.72
C ASP A 49 -57.42 14.73 -5.94
N GLN A 50 -56.83 14.53 -7.12
CA GLN A 50 -57.44 13.70 -8.14
C GLN A 50 -56.36 13.06 -9.04
N PHE A 51 -56.10 11.78 -8.74
CA PHE A 51 -55.59 10.80 -9.70
C PHE A 51 -56.35 10.92 -11.02
N LEU A 52 -55.64 10.99 -12.14
CA LEU A 52 -56.04 10.40 -13.43
C LEU A 52 -54.86 10.54 -14.41
N ALA A 53 -54.16 9.43 -14.63
CA ALA A 53 -53.23 9.30 -15.74
C ALA A 53 -54.02 9.14 -17.07
N PRO A 54 -53.62 9.82 -18.16
CA PRO A 54 -54.02 9.44 -19.52
C PRO A 54 -52.84 8.76 -20.26
N PRO A 55 -53.12 8.04 -21.36
CA PRO A 55 -52.70 6.66 -21.51
C PRO A 55 -51.48 6.44 -22.39
N ASN A 56 -50.92 5.24 -22.23
CA ASN A 56 -49.94 4.58 -23.09
C ASN A 56 -50.17 4.85 -24.59
N TYR A 57 -49.18 5.44 -25.25
CA TYR A 57 -48.98 5.28 -26.69
C TYR A 57 -47.70 4.47 -26.91
N ALA A 58 -47.89 3.19 -27.19
CA ALA A 58 -46.87 2.34 -27.78
C ALA A 58 -46.74 2.72 -29.26
N TYR A 59 -45.53 3.01 -29.72
CA TYR A 59 -45.23 3.11 -31.15
C TYR A 59 -44.50 1.85 -31.60
N ASP A 60 -45.15 1.13 -32.51
CA ASP A 60 -44.64 -0.02 -33.22
C ASP A 60 -43.83 0.48 -34.44
N TYR A 61 -42.52 0.21 -34.48
CA TYR A 61 -41.64 0.67 -35.56
C TYR A 61 -41.32 -0.48 -36.51
N THR A 62 -42.22 -0.71 -37.46
CA THR A 62 -41.86 -1.34 -38.74
C THR A 62 -42.53 -0.59 -39.88
N LYS A 63 -41.78 0.24 -40.60
CA LYS A 63 -41.75 0.29 -42.08
C LYS A 63 -40.84 1.42 -42.58
N SER A 64 -40.00 1.02 -43.52
CA SER A 64 -39.11 1.82 -44.35
C SER A 64 -39.86 2.76 -45.31
N ALA A 65 -39.47 4.04 -45.36
CA ALA A 65 -39.65 4.90 -46.52
C ALA A 65 -38.67 6.09 -46.49
N THR A 66 -37.98 6.34 -47.60
CA THR A 66 -37.11 7.51 -47.87
C THR A 66 -37.88 8.57 -48.71
N PRO A 67 -37.33 9.76 -49.02
CA PRO A 67 -37.69 11.03 -48.39
C PRO A 67 -38.43 11.99 -49.35
N SER A 68 -39.23 12.93 -48.83
CA SER A 68 -39.58 14.13 -49.59
C SER A 68 -39.99 15.30 -48.68
N HIS A 69 -39.61 16.50 -49.13
CA HIS A 69 -39.74 17.81 -48.50
C HIS A 69 -41.10 18.10 -47.83
N ALA A 70 -41.10 18.58 -46.58
CA ALA A 70 -42.19 19.37 -46.05
C ALA A 70 -41.77 20.33 -44.90
N SER A 71 -41.89 21.62 -45.21
CA SER A 71 -42.27 22.76 -44.34
C SER A 71 -41.51 23.03 -43.03
N ARG A 72 -40.66 24.05 -43.15
CA ARG A 72 -40.10 24.93 -42.11
C ARG A 72 -41.22 25.84 -41.54
N TYR A 73 -41.12 26.18 -40.25
CA TYR A 73 -41.88 27.20 -39.48
C TYR A 73 -43.20 26.79 -38.78
N LEU A 74 -43.09 26.49 -37.48
CA LEU A 74 -43.95 26.97 -36.38
C LEU A 74 -43.33 26.48 -35.06
N ARG A 75 -42.35 27.22 -34.50
CA ARG A 75 -41.84 26.96 -33.14
C ARG A 75 -42.67 27.78 -32.15
N SER A 76 -43.29 27.12 -31.17
CA SER A 76 -44.05 27.80 -30.10
C SER A 76 -43.10 28.45 -29.09
N LEU A 77 -43.48 29.57 -28.49
CA LEU A 77 -42.69 30.29 -27.46
C LEU A 77 -42.29 29.39 -26.27
N THR A 78 -43.10 28.38 -25.97
CA THR A 78 -42.82 27.36 -24.93
C THR A 78 -41.63 26.46 -25.21
N GLN A 79 -41.16 26.35 -26.45
CA GLN A 79 -39.97 25.57 -26.80
C GLN A 79 -38.66 26.35 -26.64
N LEU A 80 -38.72 27.69 -26.58
CA LEU A 80 -37.54 28.55 -26.41
C LEU A 80 -37.08 28.67 -24.95
N THR A 81 -37.91 28.27 -23.97
CA THR A 81 -37.59 28.33 -22.54
C THR A 81 -37.18 26.98 -21.95
N ARG A 82 -37.13 25.92 -22.77
CA ARG A 82 -36.76 24.57 -22.33
C ARG A 82 -35.34 24.25 -22.80
N ASP A 83 -34.36 24.62 -21.98
CA ASP A 83 -32.97 24.25 -22.21
C ASP A 83 -32.75 22.75 -21.97
N ALA A 84 -31.97 22.12 -22.84
CA ALA A 84 -31.51 20.76 -22.63
C ALA A 84 -30.46 20.72 -21.50
N LEU A 85 -30.53 19.69 -20.65
CA LEU A 85 -29.58 19.50 -19.55
C LEU A 85 -28.13 19.43 -20.08
N PRO A 86 -27.18 20.15 -19.46
CA PRO A 86 -25.79 20.16 -19.89
C PRO A 86 -25.19 18.75 -19.77
N ARG A 87 -24.55 18.26 -20.84
CA ARG A 87 -23.88 16.95 -20.85
C ARG A 87 -22.38 17.12 -20.61
N GLU A 88 -21.82 16.31 -19.72
CA GLU A 88 -20.43 16.42 -19.23
C GLU A 88 -19.37 16.38 -20.35
N HIS A 89 -19.62 15.61 -21.41
CA HIS A 89 -18.66 15.43 -22.51
C HIS A 89 -18.41 16.69 -23.34
N HIS A 90 -19.30 17.69 -23.32
CA HIS A 90 -19.12 18.96 -24.02
C HIS A 90 -18.27 19.98 -23.26
N TYR A 91 -17.93 19.69 -22.00
CA TYR A 91 -17.16 20.57 -21.11
C TYR A 91 -15.78 20.02 -20.75
N TRP A 92 -15.37 18.88 -21.33
CA TRP A 92 -14.02 18.34 -21.16
C TRP A 92 -12.99 19.25 -21.85
N SER A 93 -11.83 19.43 -21.22
CA SER A 93 -10.74 20.26 -21.75
C SER A 93 -10.27 19.74 -23.12
N THR A 94 -10.16 20.66 -24.09
CA THR A 94 -9.89 20.44 -25.53
C THR A 94 -8.50 19.88 -25.85
N ARG A 95 -7.76 19.40 -24.86
CA ARG A 95 -6.39 18.89 -25.03
C ARG A 95 -6.29 17.39 -25.23
N ASP A 96 -7.36 16.65 -24.95
CA ASP A 96 -7.37 15.19 -25.14
C ASP A 96 -8.43 14.78 -26.18
N ILE A 97 -7.91 14.33 -27.32
CA ILE A 97 -8.48 13.34 -28.25
C ILE A 97 -9.23 13.89 -29.48
N GLN A 98 -8.73 13.42 -30.64
CA GLN A 98 -9.14 13.55 -32.03
C GLN A 98 -10.58 13.05 -32.34
N GLY A 99 -11.56 13.41 -31.52
CA GLY A 99 -12.97 13.09 -31.72
C GLY A 99 -13.80 14.35 -31.98
N GLU A 100 -14.68 14.28 -32.97
CA GLU A 100 -15.54 15.33 -33.55
C GLU A 100 -16.59 15.97 -32.60
N TYR A 101 -16.35 16.05 -31.30
CA TYR A 101 -17.33 16.60 -30.35
C TYR A 101 -17.15 18.11 -30.22
N ARG A 102 -17.77 18.83 -31.16
CA ARG A 102 -17.86 20.30 -31.14
C ARG A 102 -18.79 20.74 -30.00
N ARG A 103 -18.43 21.83 -29.31
CA ARG A 103 -19.32 22.46 -28.32
C ARG A 103 -20.67 22.79 -29.01
N PRO A 104 -21.83 22.44 -28.43
CA PRO A 104 -23.11 22.63 -29.08
C PRO A 104 -23.39 24.11 -29.28
N SER A 105 -23.98 24.47 -30.42
CA SER A 105 -24.48 25.82 -30.62
C SER A 105 -25.78 26.03 -29.85
N LEU A 106 -26.15 27.29 -29.60
CA LEU A 106 -27.43 27.62 -28.96
C LEU A 106 -28.62 27.03 -29.75
N ASP A 107 -28.53 27.03 -31.08
CA ASP A 107 -29.55 26.45 -31.96
C ASP A 107 -29.65 24.93 -31.85
N ASP A 108 -28.54 24.22 -31.57
CA ASP A 108 -28.53 22.77 -31.34
C ASP A 108 -29.19 22.39 -30.00
N LEU A 109 -29.13 23.28 -29.00
CA LEU A 109 -29.78 23.10 -27.70
C LEU A 109 -31.29 23.32 -27.76
N HIS A 110 -31.76 24.20 -28.65
CA HIS A 110 -33.18 24.52 -28.84
C HIS A 110 -33.85 23.75 -29.99
N ALA A 111 -33.11 22.90 -30.72
CA ALA A 111 -33.71 22.03 -31.72
C ALA A 111 -34.49 20.89 -31.04
N PRO A 112 -35.72 20.56 -31.50
CA PRO A 112 -36.36 19.32 -31.07
C PRO A 112 -35.41 18.19 -31.50
N ALA A 113 -34.95 17.40 -30.54
CA ALA A 113 -34.00 16.33 -30.80
C ALA A 113 -34.55 15.42 -31.89
N ILE A 114 -34.14 15.64 -33.14
CA ILE A 114 -34.08 14.58 -34.13
C ILE A 114 -32.97 13.72 -33.57
N VAL A 115 -33.36 12.72 -32.79
CA VAL A 115 -32.50 11.58 -32.52
C VAL A 115 -32.29 10.94 -33.89
N GLU A 116 -31.37 11.49 -34.67
CA GLU A 116 -30.61 10.61 -35.54
C GLU A 116 -30.00 9.62 -34.54
N PRO A 117 -30.35 8.32 -34.60
CA PRO A 117 -29.55 7.35 -33.87
C PRO A 117 -28.13 7.65 -34.31
N PRO A 118 -27.19 7.84 -33.37
CA PRO A 118 -25.84 8.26 -33.71
C PRO A 118 -25.44 7.40 -34.90
N ARG A 119 -25.08 8.03 -36.03
CA ARG A 119 -24.45 7.31 -37.12
C ARG A 119 -23.48 6.40 -36.41
N THR A 120 -23.67 5.09 -36.55
CA THR A 120 -22.71 4.13 -36.07
C THR A 120 -21.49 4.33 -36.97
N VAL A 121 -20.76 5.44 -36.76
CA VAL A 121 -19.32 5.34 -36.52
C VAL A 121 -19.23 4.10 -35.66
N PRO A 122 -18.62 3.01 -36.13
CA PRO A 122 -18.38 1.88 -35.29
C PRO A 122 -17.80 2.52 -34.03
N GLU A 123 -18.56 2.49 -32.95
CA GLU A 123 -17.99 2.67 -31.66
C GLU A 123 -17.00 1.53 -31.69
N GLU A 124 -15.74 1.83 -32.01
CA GLU A 124 -14.66 1.06 -31.46
C GLU A 124 -14.78 1.27 -29.93
N ARG A 125 -15.86 0.73 -29.31
CA ARG A 125 -15.67 -0.50 -28.57
C ARG A 125 -14.65 -1.25 -29.41
N ARG A 126 -13.38 -1.05 -29.06
CA ARG A 126 -12.55 -2.22 -28.86
C ARG A 126 -13.51 -3.18 -28.16
N GLN A 127 -14.08 -4.09 -28.95
CA GLN A 127 -13.99 -5.47 -28.60
C GLN A 127 -12.55 -5.58 -28.12
N GLU A 128 -12.36 -5.33 -26.82
CA GLU A 128 -11.54 -6.23 -26.05
C GLU A 128 -12.03 -7.57 -26.58
N ASP A 129 -11.22 -8.19 -27.44
CA ASP A 129 -11.29 -9.63 -27.66
C ASP A 129 -11.72 -10.21 -26.32
N PRO A 130 -12.74 -11.08 -26.26
CA PRO A 130 -13.15 -11.67 -25.00
C PRO A 130 -11.89 -12.27 -24.39
N GLN A 131 -11.23 -11.52 -23.50
CA GLN A 131 -10.05 -11.96 -22.81
C GLN A 131 -10.63 -13.07 -21.97
N GLU A 132 -10.30 -14.31 -22.37
CA GLU A 132 -10.66 -15.54 -21.68
C GLU A 132 -10.82 -15.22 -20.20
N GLY A 133 -12.05 -15.34 -19.70
CA GLY A 133 -12.50 -14.70 -18.47
C GLY A 133 -11.45 -14.75 -17.36
N VAL A 134 -10.67 -13.68 -17.23
CA VAL A 134 -9.73 -13.55 -16.11
C VAL A 134 -10.60 -13.32 -14.90
N ILE A 135 -10.74 -14.36 -14.09
CA ILE A 135 -11.56 -14.33 -12.87
C ILE A 135 -10.98 -13.25 -11.96
N LYS A 136 -11.60 -12.06 -11.96
CA LYS A 136 -11.19 -10.94 -11.10
C LYS A 136 -11.38 -11.31 -9.64
N PHE A 137 -10.44 -10.92 -8.79
CA PHE A 137 -10.45 -11.23 -7.37
C PHE A 137 -11.46 -10.35 -6.60
N GLY A 138 -12.12 -10.94 -5.60
CA GLY A 138 -12.89 -10.18 -4.62
C GLY A 138 -12.01 -9.52 -3.56
N TRP A 139 -12.59 -8.67 -2.70
CA TRP A 139 -11.86 -7.90 -1.70
C TRP A 139 -11.09 -8.76 -0.68
N ILE A 140 -11.62 -9.93 -0.30
CA ILE A 140 -10.97 -10.83 0.66
C ILE A 140 -9.69 -11.42 0.05
N LYS A 141 -9.80 -12.03 -1.13
CA LYS A 141 -8.69 -12.72 -1.80
C LYS A 141 -7.66 -11.74 -2.38
N GLY A 142 -8.14 -10.64 -2.96
CA GLY A 142 -7.29 -9.70 -3.71
C GLY A 142 -6.67 -8.59 -2.87
N VAL A 143 -7.30 -8.19 -1.75
CA VAL A 143 -6.79 -7.07 -0.92
C VAL A 143 -6.47 -7.55 0.49
N PHE A 144 -7.45 -8.06 1.23
CA PHE A 144 -7.29 -8.40 2.65
C PHE A 144 -6.15 -9.40 2.88
N ILE A 145 -6.17 -10.54 2.17
CA ILE A 145 -5.13 -11.57 2.30
C ILE A 145 -3.75 -11.04 1.88
N LYS A 146 -3.68 -10.24 0.82
CA LYS A 146 -2.43 -9.65 0.33
C LYS A 146 -1.84 -8.66 1.34
N CYS A 147 -2.68 -7.84 1.97
CA CYS A 147 -2.23 -6.95 3.03
C CYS A 147 -1.78 -7.73 4.27
N LEU A 148 -2.48 -8.80 4.66
CA LEU A 148 -2.04 -9.64 5.79
C LEU A 148 -0.67 -10.25 5.56
N LEU A 149 -0.43 -10.83 4.38
CA LEU A 149 0.85 -11.46 4.03
C LEU A 149 2.04 -10.49 4.06
N ASN A 150 1.80 -9.22 3.74
CA ASN A 150 2.87 -8.21 3.71
C ASN A 150 3.02 -7.44 5.03
N ILE A 151 2.00 -7.43 5.89
CA ILE A 151 2.10 -6.87 7.25
C ILE A 151 2.73 -7.91 8.18
N TRP A 152 2.24 -9.15 8.17
CA TRP A 152 2.85 -10.27 8.91
C TRP A 152 4.14 -10.74 8.25
N GLY A 153 5.17 -9.90 8.33
CA GLY A 153 6.50 -10.18 7.84
C GLY A 153 7.42 -10.77 8.90
N VAL A 154 8.72 -10.73 8.59
CA VAL A 154 9.79 -11.25 9.45
C VAL A 154 9.83 -10.62 10.85
N MET A 155 9.39 -9.37 10.96
CA MET A 155 9.44 -8.61 12.20
C MET A 155 8.59 -9.23 13.30
N LEU A 156 7.50 -9.93 12.95
CA LEU A 156 6.66 -10.63 13.92
C LEU A 156 7.47 -11.74 14.62
N PHE A 157 8.21 -12.54 13.85
CA PHE A 157 8.96 -13.69 14.35
C PHE A 157 10.28 -13.30 15.03
N LEU A 158 11.04 -12.40 14.41
CA LEU A 158 12.43 -12.13 14.82
C LEU A 158 12.61 -10.89 15.68
N ARG A 159 11.66 -9.93 15.64
CA ARG A 159 11.85 -8.62 16.28
C ARG A 159 10.81 -8.30 17.35
N LEU A 160 9.62 -8.88 17.32
CA LEU A 160 8.59 -8.56 18.30
C LEU A 160 9.03 -8.92 19.73
N SER A 161 9.71 -10.06 19.92
CA SER A 161 10.31 -10.43 21.22
C SER A 161 11.32 -9.39 21.71
N TRP A 162 12.20 -8.94 20.82
CA TRP A 162 13.21 -7.94 21.12
C TRP A 162 12.62 -6.56 21.47
N VAL A 163 11.60 -6.13 20.74
CA VAL A 163 10.87 -4.89 21.04
C VAL A 163 10.26 -4.95 22.44
N VAL A 164 9.64 -6.07 22.80
CA VAL A 164 9.07 -6.30 24.14
C VAL A 164 10.15 -6.35 25.21
N GLY A 165 11.29 -6.98 24.94
CA GLY A 165 12.43 -7.05 25.87
C GLY A 165 13.03 -5.68 26.21
N GLN A 166 13.14 -4.79 25.22
CA GLN A 166 13.71 -3.44 25.38
C GLN A 166 12.69 -2.44 25.94
N ALA A 167 11.55 -2.29 25.27
CA ALA A 167 10.55 -1.28 25.62
C ALA A 167 9.65 -1.71 26.79
N GLY A 168 9.58 -3.00 27.09
CA GLY A 168 8.58 -3.55 28.02
C GLY A 168 7.16 -3.48 27.45
N ILE A 169 6.18 -3.96 28.22
CA ILE A 169 4.78 -3.96 27.80
C ILE A 169 4.25 -2.53 27.67
N GLY A 170 4.48 -1.67 28.66
CA GLY A 170 3.89 -0.33 28.70
C GLY A 170 4.31 0.53 27.52
N GLN A 171 5.61 0.73 27.33
CA GLN A 171 6.10 1.53 26.20
C GLN A 171 6.02 0.76 24.87
N GLY A 172 6.11 -0.57 24.88
CA GLY A 172 5.91 -1.40 23.69
C GLY A 172 4.50 -1.24 23.09
N LEU A 173 3.45 -1.18 23.92
CA LEU A 173 2.08 -0.91 23.46
C LEU A 173 1.93 0.49 22.87
N ILE A 174 2.54 1.52 23.48
CA ILE A 174 2.57 2.88 22.94
C ILE A 174 3.28 2.91 21.59
N LEU A 175 4.40 2.20 21.47
CA LEU A 175 5.19 2.10 20.24
C LEU A 175 4.36 1.45 19.11
N ILE A 176 3.79 0.28 19.37
CA ILE A 176 2.94 -0.44 18.41
C ILE A 176 1.73 0.42 18.02
N SER A 177 1.09 1.09 18.98
CA SER A 177 -0.07 1.94 18.73
C SER A 177 0.28 3.18 17.90
N SER A 178 1.44 3.79 18.14
CA SER A 178 1.92 4.94 17.38
C SER A 178 2.24 4.57 15.92
N CYS A 179 2.88 3.42 15.69
CA CYS A 179 3.09 2.89 14.35
C CYS A 179 1.77 2.65 13.62
N ASN A 180 0.79 2.05 14.29
CA ASN A 180 -0.53 1.78 13.73
C ASN A 180 -1.35 3.05 13.47
N LEU A 181 -1.19 4.09 14.28
CA LEU A 181 -1.83 5.38 14.03
C LEU A 181 -1.33 6.01 12.72
N VAL A 182 -0.02 5.98 12.47
CA VAL A 182 0.57 6.49 11.21
C VAL A 182 0.03 5.73 10.00
N THR A 183 -0.01 4.39 10.07
CA THR A 183 -0.52 3.58 8.97
C THR A 183 -2.04 3.70 8.81
N LEU A 184 -2.78 3.95 9.89
CA LEU A 184 -4.23 4.11 9.85
C LEU A 184 -4.60 5.40 9.12
N VAL A 185 -3.94 6.50 9.47
CA VAL A 185 -4.10 7.78 8.75
C VAL A 185 -3.77 7.60 7.27
N THR A 186 -2.66 6.92 6.96
CA THR A 186 -2.26 6.63 5.58
C THR A 186 -3.29 5.77 4.84
N SER A 187 -3.87 4.77 5.48
CA SER A 187 -4.89 3.89 4.89
C SER A 187 -6.21 4.62 4.64
N ILE A 188 -6.63 5.52 5.54
CA ILE A 188 -7.80 6.37 5.32
C ILE A 188 -7.56 7.31 4.13
N SER A 189 -6.38 7.93 4.02
CA SER A 189 -6.00 8.74 2.86
C SER A 189 -5.99 7.92 1.56
N MET A 190 -5.43 6.71 1.58
CA MET A 190 -5.46 5.79 0.44
C MET A 190 -6.88 5.40 0.05
N SER A 191 -7.74 5.16 1.04
CA SER A 191 -9.15 4.83 0.81
C SER A 191 -9.87 5.96 0.08
N ALA A 192 -9.67 7.22 0.51
CA ALA A 192 -10.22 8.40 -0.13
C ALA A 192 -9.75 8.55 -1.60
N VAL A 193 -8.45 8.31 -1.85
CA VAL A 193 -7.87 8.30 -3.20
C VAL A 193 -8.50 7.19 -4.05
N SER A 194 -8.71 5.99 -3.49
CA SER A 194 -9.30 4.86 -4.22
C SER A 194 -10.80 5.03 -4.53
N THR A 195 -11.51 5.83 -3.75
CA THR A 195 -12.92 6.14 -4.02
C THR A 195 -13.10 7.29 -5.01
N ASN A 196 -12.02 8.00 -5.35
CA ASN A 196 -12.08 9.18 -6.21
C ASN A 196 -11.72 8.84 -7.66
N GLY A 197 -12.75 8.72 -8.52
CA GLY A 197 -12.63 8.50 -9.95
C GLY A 197 -12.66 7.01 -10.37
N GLN A 198 -12.53 6.77 -11.67
CA GLN A 198 -12.51 5.40 -12.22
C GLN A 198 -11.09 4.81 -12.09
N ILE A 199 -10.92 3.87 -11.15
CA ILE A 199 -9.67 3.10 -11.04
C ILE A 199 -9.64 2.08 -12.17
N LYS A 200 -8.80 2.33 -13.18
CA LYS A 200 -8.40 1.33 -14.18
C LYS A 200 -7.18 0.55 -13.68
N GLY A 201 -6.82 -0.53 -14.37
CA GLY A 201 -5.84 -1.52 -13.89
C GLY A 201 -4.36 -1.14 -13.91
N GLY A 202 -3.99 -0.02 -13.29
CA GLY A 202 -2.60 0.48 -13.23
C GLY A 202 -1.91 0.40 -11.87
N GLY A 203 -2.49 -0.28 -10.87
CA GLY A 203 -1.92 -0.38 -9.53
C GLY A 203 -2.04 0.92 -8.72
N ILE A 204 -1.25 1.05 -7.64
CA ILE A 204 -1.33 2.21 -6.75
C ILE A 204 -0.85 3.51 -7.40
N TYR A 205 0.22 3.46 -8.19
CA TYR A 205 0.74 4.67 -8.83
C TYR A 205 -0.29 5.31 -9.77
N TYR A 206 -0.96 4.50 -10.59
CA TYR A 206 -1.99 4.99 -11.50
C TYR A 206 -3.15 5.65 -10.75
N MET A 207 -3.52 5.07 -9.59
CA MET A 207 -4.54 5.64 -8.73
C MET A 207 -4.12 7.00 -8.16
N ILE A 208 -2.90 7.09 -7.62
CA ILE A 208 -2.38 8.33 -7.03
C ILE A 208 -2.17 9.41 -8.10
N SER A 209 -1.56 9.07 -9.24
CA SER A 209 -1.26 10.03 -10.30
C SER A 209 -2.51 10.62 -10.94
N ARG A 210 -3.62 9.87 -10.97
CA ARG A 210 -4.91 10.38 -11.45
C ARG A 210 -5.65 11.25 -10.45
N SER A 211 -5.61 10.90 -9.16
CA SER A 211 -6.34 11.66 -8.15
C SER A 211 -5.58 12.91 -7.66
N LEU A 212 -4.25 12.85 -7.55
CA LEU A 212 -3.40 13.95 -7.06
C LEU A 212 -2.66 14.69 -8.19
N GLY A 213 -2.68 14.15 -9.40
CA GLY A 213 -1.94 14.67 -10.53
C GLY A 213 -0.57 14.03 -10.73
N PRO A 214 -0.01 14.15 -11.94
CA PRO A 214 1.20 13.45 -12.34
C PRO A 214 2.43 13.79 -11.48
N GLN A 215 2.59 15.04 -11.07
CA GLN A 215 3.76 15.51 -10.31
C GLN A 215 3.88 14.80 -8.95
N PHE A 216 2.77 14.74 -8.20
CA PHE A 216 2.71 14.02 -6.94
C PHE A 216 2.81 12.51 -7.14
N GLY A 217 2.11 11.96 -8.14
CA GLY A 217 2.18 10.54 -8.48
C GLY A 217 3.61 10.08 -8.81
N GLY A 218 4.34 10.86 -9.62
CA GLY A 218 5.73 10.59 -10.00
C GLY A 218 6.70 10.58 -8.84
N ALA A 219 6.61 11.58 -7.95
CA ALA A 219 7.49 11.67 -6.78
C ALA A 219 7.22 10.54 -5.78
N ILE A 220 5.95 10.30 -5.44
CA ILE A 220 5.55 9.24 -4.50
C ILE A 220 5.86 7.86 -5.10
N GLY A 221 5.58 7.66 -6.38
CA GLY A 221 5.86 6.41 -7.08
C GLY A 221 7.34 6.04 -7.08
N LEU A 222 8.22 6.99 -7.39
CA LEU A 222 9.66 6.76 -7.39
C LEU A 222 10.17 6.40 -5.98
N MET A 223 9.75 7.15 -4.95
CA MET A 223 10.10 6.84 -3.55
C MET A 223 9.61 5.45 -3.15
N PHE A 224 8.39 5.09 -3.55
CA PHE A 224 7.81 3.78 -3.26
C PHE A 224 8.55 2.63 -3.95
N THR A 225 9.01 2.81 -5.20
CA THR A 225 9.85 1.82 -5.91
C THR A 225 11.18 1.56 -5.17
N PHE A 226 11.84 2.63 -4.71
CA PHE A 226 13.06 2.50 -3.90
C PHE A 226 12.79 1.82 -2.56
N ALA A 227 11.74 2.24 -1.85
CA ALA A 227 11.36 1.65 -0.57
C ALA A 227 11.07 0.15 -0.69
N ASN A 228 10.32 -0.28 -1.70
CA ASN A 228 10.02 -1.70 -1.93
C ASN A 228 11.27 -2.51 -2.32
N SER A 229 12.22 -1.91 -3.03
CA SER A 229 13.49 -2.58 -3.37
C SER A 229 14.33 -2.83 -2.12
N ILE A 230 14.40 -1.84 -1.22
CA ILE A 230 15.09 -1.97 0.07
C ILE A 230 14.34 -2.95 0.99
N ALA A 231 13.01 -2.91 1.01
CA ALA A 231 12.20 -3.85 1.79
C ALA A 231 12.40 -5.30 1.32
N CYS A 232 12.51 -5.54 0.00
CA CYS A 232 12.83 -6.86 -0.54
C CYS A 232 14.15 -7.40 0.03
N ALA A 233 15.20 -6.58 0.09
CA ALA A 233 16.47 -6.94 0.70
C ALA A 233 16.31 -7.25 2.20
N MET A 234 15.57 -6.42 2.94
CA MET A 234 15.29 -6.63 4.36
C MET A 234 14.60 -7.98 4.63
N TYR A 235 13.61 -8.37 3.82
CA TYR A 235 12.93 -9.65 3.97
C TYR A 235 13.87 -10.84 3.69
N ILE A 236 14.77 -10.72 2.72
CA ILE A 236 15.74 -11.78 2.38
C ILE A 236 16.82 -11.92 3.45
N ILE A 237 17.29 -10.81 4.02
CA ILE A 237 18.22 -10.85 5.16
C ILE A 237 17.55 -11.55 6.35
N GLY A 238 16.29 -11.22 6.64
CA GLY A 238 15.50 -11.88 7.67
C GLY A 238 15.31 -13.39 7.44
N PHE A 239 15.11 -13.80 6.18
CA PHE A 239 15.11 -15.22 5.80
C PHE A 239 16.46 -15.89 6.10
N CYS A 240 17.58 -15.24 5.76
CA CYS A 240 18.92 -15.78 6.00
C CYS A 240 19.24 -15.90 7.49
N ASP A 241 18.82 -14.95 8.31
CA ASP A 241 19.00 -15.01 9.77
C ASP A 241 18.22 -16.16 10.40
N SER A 242 16.98 -16.39 9.94
CA SER A 242 16.17 -17.52 10.35
C SER A 242 16.79 -18.86 9.87
N LEU A 243 17.29 -18.91 8.63
CA LEU A 243 17.96 -20.09 8.06
C LEU A 243 19.23 -20.44 8.84
N LYS A 244 20.06 -19.44 9.15
CA LYS A 244 21.26 -19.60 9.97
C LYS A 244 20.93 -20.15 11.36
N ALA A 245 19.87 -19.65 12.00
CA ALA A 245 19.42 -20.15 13.30
C ALA A 245 18.94 -21.61 13.23
N LEU A 246 18.24 -22.00 12.17
CA LEU A 246 17.84 -23.39 11.94
C LEU A 246 19.06 -24.30 11.74
N LEU A 247 20.00 -23.91 10.86
CA LEU A 247 21.22 -24.69 10.61
C LEU A 247 22.07 -24.85 11.87
N ALA A 248 22.19 -23.79 12.68
CA ALA A 248 22.95 -23.84 13.93
C ALA A 248 22.36 -24.80 14.97
N ASN A 249 21.04 -25.03 14.95
CA ASN A 249 20.38 -25.98 15.85
C ASN A 249 20.50 -27.44 15.36
N GLU A 250 20.43 -27.68 14.04
CA GLU A 250 20.38 -29.05 13.47
C GLU A 250 21.75 -29.58 13.02
N PHE A 251 22.57 -28.74 12.39
CA PHE A 251 23.85 -29.12 11.82
C PHE A 251 24.98 -28.37 12.52
N SER A 252 25.73 -29.05 13.38
CA SER A 252 26.95 -28.55 14.05
C SER A 252 28.12 -28.31 13.07
N THR A 253 27.85 -27.68 11.91
CA THR A 253 28.81 -27.53 10.82
C THR A 253 29.52 -26.18 10.89
N SER A 254 30.84 -26.25 10.95
CA SER A 254 31.81 -25.14 10.96
C SER A 254 31.80 -24.25 9.68
N LEU A 255 30.86 -24.45 8.73
CA LEU A 255 30.63 -23.53 7.61
C LEU A 255 30.15 -22.13 8.06
N ILE A 256 29.87 -21.98 9.36
CA ILE A 256 29.43 -20.77 10.07
C ILE A 256 30.62 -19.84 10.44
N GLY A 257 31.87 -20.16 10.06
CA GLY A 257 33.08 -19.36 10.36
C GLY A 257 33.16 -17.96 9.75
N GLY A 258 32.11 -17.49 9.06
CA GLY A 258 32.00 -16.11 8.57
C GLY A 258 30.55 -15.64 8.63
N GLY A 259 30.05 -15.34 9.83
CA GLY A 259 28.62 -15.07 10.09
C GLY A 259 27.97 -14.04 9.15
N GLU A 260 28.69 -12.97 8.79
CA GLU A 260 28.20 -11.99 7.80
C GLU A 260 28.29 -12.49 6.36
N ASN A 261 29.34 -13.22 6.02
CA ASN A 261 29.54 -13.78 4.69
C ASN A 261 28.46 -14.84 4.37
N PHE A 262 27.98 -15.57 5.38
CA PHE A 262 26.84 -16.46 5.24
C PHE A 262 25.59 -15.72 4.75
N THR A 263 25.21 -14.63 5.43
CA THR A 263 24.05 -13.82 5.04
C THR A 263 24.21 -13.22 3.64
N ARG A 264 25.41 -12.75 3.28
CA ARG A 264 25.69 -12.21 1.94
C ARG A 264 25.54 -13.27 0.84
N VAL A 265 26.15 -14.45 1.00
CA VAL A 265 26.13 -15.51 -0.01
C VAL A 265 24.74 -16.12 -0.16
N PHE A 266 24.13 -16.57 0.94
CA PHE A 266 22.81 -17.18 0.90
C PHE A 266 21.73 -16.16 0.53
N GLY A 267 21.86 -14.90 0.93
CA GLY A 267 20.97 -13.82 0.50
C GLY A 267 21.02 -13.59 -1.01
N CYS A 268 22.22 -13.58 -1.60
CA CYS A 268 22.38 -13.47 -3.06
C CYS A 268 21.79 -14.68 -3.81
N ILE A 269 21.92 -15.89 -3.27
CA ILE A 269 21.31 -17.09 -3.86
C ILE A 269 19.78 -16.98 -3.79
N SER A 270 19.23 -16.65 -2.62
CA SER A 270 17.78 -16.53 -2.41
C SER A 270 17.15 -15.45 -3.29
N ILE A 271 17.78 -14.29 -3.44
CA ILE A 271 17.23 -13.24 -4.31
C ILE A 271 17.26 -13.62 -5.79
N VAL A 272 18.29 -14.36 -6.25
CA VAL A 272 18.33 -14.89 -7.62
C VAL A 272 17.20 -15.89 -7.84
N VAL A 273 16.93 -16.78 -6.87
CA VAL A 273 15.81 -17.73 -6.95
C VAL A 273 14.47 -17.01 -7.01
N ILE A 274 14.24 -16.02 -6.14
CA ILE A 274 13.02 -15.20 -6.15
C ILE A 274 12.87 -14.46 -7.48
N PHE A 275 13.96 -13.89 -8.01
CA PHE A 275 13.96 -13.20 -9.29
C PHE A 275 13.57 -14.12 -10.45
N ILE A 276 14.06 -15.36 -10.47
CA ILE A 276 13.64 -16.37 -11.45
C ILE A 276 12.15 -16.69 -11.32
N ILE A 277 11.65 -16.88 -10.10
CA ILE A 277 10.22 -17.18 -9.83
C ILE A 277 9.30 -16.08 -10.37
N VAL A 278 9.71 -14.81 -10.29
CA VAL A 278 8.92 -13.68 -10.83
C VAL A 278 8.68 -13.82 -12.35
N PHE A 279 9.60 -14.42 -13.12
CA PHE A 279 9.41 -14.63 -14.55
C PHE A 279 8.57 -15.87 -14.93
N VAL A 280 8.42 -16.83 -14.03
CA VAL A 280 7.65 -18.07 -14.28
C VAL A 280 6.13 -17.78 -14.39
N GLY A 281 5.67 -16.63 -13.89
CA GLY A 281 4.35 -16.08 -14.17
C GLY A 281 3.51 -15.76 -12.93
N MET A 282 2.73 -14.67 -13.01
CA MET A 282 1.93 -14.11 -11.91
C MET A 282 0.88 -15.07 -11.32
N ASN A 283 0.31 -15.95 -12.14
CA ASN A 283 -0.72 -16.90 -11.68
C ASN A 283 -0.15 -17.97 -10.73
N TRP A 284 1.10 -18.39 -10.93
CA TRP A 284 1.78 -19.33 -10.03
C TRP A 284 2.18 -18.65 -8.72
N VAL A 285 2.66 -17.41 -8.81
CA VAL A 285 3.00 -16.59 -7.64
C VAL A 285 1.80 -16.45 -6.70
N THR A 286 0.65 -16.04 -7.23
CA THR A 286 -0.55 -15.86 -6.40
C THR A 286 -1.03 -17.14 -5.74
N ARG A 287 -0.95 -18.29 -6.43
CA ARG A 287 -1.26 -19.61 -5.84
C ARG A 287 -0.28 -19.99 -4.73
N THR A 288 1.01 -19.74 -4.93
CA THR A 288 2.06 -20.04 -3.96
C THR A 288 1.88 -19.19 -2.70
N GLU A 289 1.53 -17.91 -2.84
CA GLU A 289 1.25 -17.04 -1.69
C GLU A 289 0.11 -17.54 -0.80
N PHE A 290 -0.94 -18.15 -1.35
CA PHE A 290 -2.01 -18.75 -0.53
C PHE A 290 -1.51 -19.96 0.27
N LEU A 291 -0.61 -20.76 -0.29
CA LEU A 291 0.04 -21.85 0.44
C LEU A 291 0.92 -21.30 1.57
N LEU A 292 1.72 -20.26 1.28
CA LEU A 292 2.56 -19.61 2.28
C LEU A 292 1.73 -18.98 3.41
N LEU A 293 0.57 -18.40 3.10
CA LEU A 293 -0.38 -17.92 4.12
C LEU A 293 -0.83 -19.04 5.06
N GLY A 294 -1.13 -20.22 4.51
CA GLY A 294 -1.54 -21.39 5.30
C GLY A 294 -0.48 -21.79 6.33
N ILE A 295 0.79 -21.86 5.90
CA ILE A 295 1.93 -22.15 6.78
C ILE A 295 2.10 -21.04 7.83
N LEU A 296 1.97 -19.78 7.42
CA LEU A 296 2.07 -18.64 8.32
C LEU A 296 0.99 -18.67 9.42
N LEU A 297 -0.28 -18.94 9.07
CA LEU A 297 -1.36 -19.06 10.04
C LEU A 297 -1.17 -20.28 10.97
N ALA A 298 -0.69 -21.40 10.43
CA ALA A 298 -0.38 -22.58 11.24
C ALA A 298 0.74 -22.29 12.26
N SER A 299 1.79 -21.58 11.86
CA SER A 299 2.88 -21.17 12.78
C SER A 299 2.40 -20.22 13.88
N GLN A 300 1.47 -19.32 13.57
CA GLN A 300 0.86 -18.44 14.56
C GLN A 300 0.01 -19.20 15.58
N ALA A 301 -0.79 -20.16 15.11
CA ALA A 301 -1.57 -21.03 15.99
C ALA A 301 -0.66 -21.90 16.89
N ASP A 302 0.43 -22.41 16.34
CA ASP A 302 1.42 -23.22 17.08
C ASP A 302 2.13 -22.42 18.17
N PHE A 303 2.47 -21.15 17.91
CA PHE A 303 2.97 -20.25 18.94
C PHE A 303 1.95 -20.05 20.07
N ILE A 304 0.68 -19.78 19.73
CA ILE A 304 -0.37 -19.58 20.75
C ILE A 304 -0.53 -20.83 21.62
N ILE A 305 -0.62 -22.01 20.99
CA ILE A 305 -0.75 -23.30 21.70
C ILE A 305 0.50 -23.57 22.56
N GLY A 306 1.71 -23.30 22.04
CA GLY A 306 2.96 -23.48 22.76
C GLY A 306 3.04 -22.65 24.05
N THR A 307 2.66 -21.36 23.97
CA THR A 307 2.64 -20.52 25.18
C THR A 307 1.67 -21.01 26.25
N ILE A 308 0.54 -21.60 25.84
CA ILE A 308 -0.48 -22.14 26.76
C ILE A 308 -0.03 -23.47 27.38
N MET A 309 0.64 -24.32 26.60
CA MET A 309 1.15 -25.62 27.06
C MET A 309 2.30 -25.44 28.08
N GLY A 310 3.05 -24.35 27.98
CA GLY A 310 4.16 -24.05 28.89
C GLY A 310 5.45 -24.83 28.54
N PRO A 311 6.54 -24.63 29.30
CA PRO A 311 7.83 -25.22 29.00
C PRO A 311 7.82 -26.74 29.20
N THR A 312 8.01 -27.48 28.11
CA THR A 312 8.11 -28.95 28.12
C THR A 312 9.52 -29.44 28.45
N ASP A 313 10.54 -28.69 28.02
CA ASP A 313 11.95 -29.05 28.17
C ASP A 313 12.69 -28.08 29.09
N ASP A 314 13.57 -28.63 29.92
CA ASP A 314 14.46 -27.87 30.80
C ASP A 314 15.39 -26.92 30.04
N LYS A 315 15.69 -27.27 28.79
CA LYS A 315 16.45 -26.41 27.87
C LYS A 315 15.67 -25.15 27.49
N ASN A 316 14.36 -25.25 27.26
CA ASN A 316 13.53 -24.09 26.93
C ASN A 316 13.33 -23.21 28.17
N LEU A 317 13.25 -23.84 29.35
CA LEU A 317 13.23 -23.14 30.62
C LEU A 317 14.53 -22.34 30.86
N ALA A 318 15.70 -22.96 30.65
CA ALA A 318 17.00 -22.29 30.78
C ALA A 318 17.22 -21.17 29.73
N ARG A 319 16.58 -21.28 28.54
CA ARG A 319 16.59 -20.24 27.49
C ARG A 319 15.66 -19.06 27.81
N GLY A 320 14.86 -19.15 28.87
CA GLY A 320 14.04 -18.05 29.36
C GLY A 320 12.54 -18.20 29.12
N PHE A 321 12.06 -19.34 28.63
CA PHE A 321 10.61 -19.62 28.54
C PHE A 321 10.14 -20.29 29.83
N VAL A 322 9.52 -19.52 30.72
CA VAL A 322 9.13 -19.93 32.08
C VAL A 322 7.63 -20.21 32.21
N GLY A 323 6.86 -19.98 31.15
CA GLY A 323 5.40 -20.07 31.17
C GLY A 323 4.73 -18.86 31.84
N TYR A 324 3.41 -18.78 31.76
CA TYR A 324 2.67 -17.61 32.25
C TYR A 324 2.83 -17.40 33.76
N ARG A 325 3.58 -16.36 34.14
CA ARG A 325 3.81 -15.98 35.54
C ARG A 325 3.56 -14.50 35.76
N ARG A 326 2.91 -14.17 36.89
CA ARG A 326 2.61 -12.78 37.28
C ARG A 326 3.87 -11.97 37.59
N ASP A 327 4.91 -12.62 38.09
CA ASP A 327 6.17 -11.96 38.47
C ASP A 327 6.94 -11.52 37.22
N VAL A 328 7.01 -12.40 36.22
CA VAL A 328 7.58 -12.11 34.89
C VAL A 328 6.83 -10.96 34.23
N PHE A 329 5.50 -11.00 34.27
CA PHE A 329 4.68 -9.93 33.70
C PHE A 329 4.96 -8.56 34.37
N LYS A 330 5.14 -8.53 35.69
CA LYS A 330 5.51 -7.31 36.43
C LYS A 330 6.91 -6.84 36.07
N GLN A 331 7.88 -7.75 35.98
CA GLN A 331 9.25 -7.42 35.58
C GLN A 331 9.31 -6.87 34.15
N ASN A 332 8.48 -7.41 33.25
CA ASN A 332 8.40 -6.98 31.85
C ASN A 332 7.56 -5.73 31.61
N TRP A 333 6.89 -5.19 32.64
CA TRP A 333 6.04 -4.01 32.49
C TRP A 333 6.83 -2.74 32.16
N GLN A 334 7.92 -2.52 32.88
CA GLN A 334 8.75 -1.31 32.80
C GLN A 334 9.77 -1.40 31.67
N SER A 335 10.07 -0.32 30.95
CA SER A 335 11.13 -0.35 29.94
C SER A 335 12.51 -0.64 30.55
N ALA A 336 13.34 -1.40 29.82
CA ALA A 336 14.73 -1.65 30.17
C ALA A 336 15.59 -1.53 28.92
N TYR A 337 15.61 -0.31 28.37
CA TYR A 337 16.54 0.02 27.31
C TYR A 337 17.95 -0.20 27.78
N GLY A 338 18.69 -1.00 27.05
CA GLY A 338 20.11 -1.14 27.29
C GLY A 338 20.83 -1.76 26.10
N PRO A 339 22.16 -1.90 26.22
CA PRO A 339 22.96 -2.42 25.15
C PRO A 339 22.46 -3.82 24.78
N SER A 340 22.22 -4.03 23.50
CA SER A 340 21.80 -5.31 22.93
C SER A 340 22.50 -5.53 21.61
N GLY A 341 22.73 -6.80 21.29
CA GLY A 341 23.52 -7.21 20.14
C GLY A 341 25.04 -7.16 20.38
N VAL A 342 25.77 -7.62 19.37
CA VAL A 342 27.24 -7.78 19.38
C VAL A 342 27.96 -6.43 19.48
N GLU A 343 27.35 -5.34 18.99
CA GLU A 343 27.93 -3.97 19.02
C GLU A 343 27.60 -3.16 20.28
N ARG A 344 26.81 -3.69 21.24
CA ARG A 344 26.43 -3.00 22.50
C ARG A 344 26.00 -1.53 22.32
N LYS A 345 25.22 -1.24 21.27
CA LYS A 345 24.64 0.10 21.10
C LYS A 345 23.48 0.30 22.05
N ASP A 346 23.50 1.40 22.77
CA ASP A 346 22.38 1.82 23.61
C ASP A 346 21.15 2.09 22.74
N GLN A 347 20.06 1.44 23.09
CA GLN A 347 18.78 1.59 22.41
C GLN A 347 17.96 2.65 23.10
N ASN A 348 17.14 3.36 22.34
CA ASN A 348 16.19 4.34 22.84
C ASN A 348 14.81 4.05 22.24
N PHE A 349 13.77 4.68 22.77
CA PHE A 349 12.40 4.53 22.25
C PHE A 349 12.31 4.69 20.72
N PHE A 350 12.97 5.71 20.15
CA PHE A 350 12.93 5.98 18.72
C PHE A 350 13.75 4.98 17.88
N SER A 351 14.81 4.37 18.42
CA SER A 351 15.57 3.34 17.68
C SER A 351 14.76 2.05 17.59
N VAL A 352 14.12 1.65 18.69
CA VAL A 352 13.20 0.49 18.71
C VAL A 352 12.00 0.75 17.81
N PHE A 353 11.46 1.98 17.81
CA PHE A 353 10.38 2.39 16.90
C PHE A 353 10.80 2.23 15.43
N ALA A 354 11.98 2.72 15.06
CA ALA A 354 12.48 2.65 13.68
C ALA A 354 12.69 1.20 13.20
N ILE A 355 13.14 0.31 14.09
CA ILE A 355 13.32 -1.12 13.79
C ILE A 355 11.96 -1.83 13.65
N PHE A 356 10.96 -1.44 14.44
CA PHE A 356 9.63 -2.05 14.38
C PHE A 356 8.75 -1.48 13.25
N PHE A 357 8.95 -0.23 12.82
CA PHE A 357 8.10 0.44 11.83
C PHE A 357 7.89 -0.34 10.52
N PRO A 358 8.90 -1.01 9.94
CA PRO A 358 8.71 -1.85 8.75
C PRO A 358 7.73 -3.02 8.94
N ALA A 359 7.38 -3.39 10.17
CA ALA A 359 6.36 -4.41 10.46
C ALA A 359 4.95 -3.96 10.06
N VAL A 360 4.66 -2.65 10.02
CA VAL A 360 3.30 -2.14 9.75
C VAL A 360 3.13 -1.56 8.34
N THR A 361 4.20 -1.43 7.55
CA THR A 361 4.18 -0.71 6.26
C THR A 361 3.50 -1.44 5.11
N GLY A 362 3.20 -2.74 5.25
CA GLY A 362 2.67 -3.62 4.18
C GLY A 362 1.27 -3.30 3.64
N ILE A 363 0.65 -2.18 4.03
CA ILE A 363 -0.75 -1.81 3.70
C ILE A 363 -1.01 -1.63 2.20
N VAL A 364 0.03 -1.31 1.43
CA VAL A 364 -0.07 -0.96 0.00
C VAL A 364 -0.22 -2.20 -0.91
N ALA A 365 0.08 -3.39 -0.38
CA ALA A 365 0.10 -4.64 -1.12
C ALA A 365 -1.20 -4.92 -1.89
N GLY A 366 -2.35 -4.71 -1.24
CA GLY A 366 -3.65 -4.90 -1.86
C GLY A 366 -3.99 -3.86 -2.94
N ALA A 367 -3.47 -2.63 -2.83
CA ALA A 367 -3.68 -1.59 -3.83
C ALA A 367 -2.82 -1.78 -5.09
N ASN A 368 -1.67 -2.48 -4.98
CA ASN A 368 -0.82 -2.82 -6.12
C ASN A 368 -1.50 -3.74 -7.15
N LEU A 369 -2.51 -4.52 -6.72
CA LEU A 369 -3.29 -5.44 -7.54
C LEU A 369 -4.63 -4.84 -7.99
N SER A 370 -4.78 -3.51 -7.99
CA SER A 370 -6.06 -2.85 -8.28
C SER A 370 -6.68 -3.20 -9.64
N GLY A 371 -5.86 -3.59 -10.62
CA GLY A 371 -6.34 -4.03 -11.94
C GLY A 371 -6.94 -5.44 -11.98
N ASP A 372 -6.59 -6.28 -11.02
CA ASP A 372 -7.04 -7.67 -10.94
C ASP A 372 -8.28 -7.82 -10.04
N LEU A 373 -8.76 -6.73 -9.45
CA LEU A 373 -9.94 -6.69 -8.58
C LEU A 373 -11.22 -6.50 -9.38
N LYS A 374 -12.30 -7.13 -8.91
CA LYS A 374 -13.64 -6.94 -9.50
C LYS A 374 -14.11 -5.48 -9.35
N ASP A 375 -14.01 -4.95 -8.13
CA ASP A 375 -14.46 -3.59 -7.76
C ASP A 375 -13.41 -2.90 -6.86
N PRO A 376 -12.38 -2.25 -7.42
CA PRO A 376 -11.25 -1.73 -6.65
C PRO A 376 -11.66 -0.62 -5.66
N SER A 377 -12.57 0.28 -6.02
CA SER A 377 -13.00 1.41 -5.17
C SER A 377 -13.68 0.99 -3.87
N SER A 378 -14.33 -0.18 -3.84
CA SER A 378 -14.93 -0.73 -2.61
C SER A 378 -14.03 -1.76 -1.94
N ALA A 379 -13.29 -2.54 -2.72
CA ALA A 379 -12.46 -3.62 -2.22
C ALA A 379 -11.24 -3.14 -1.44
N ILE A 380 -10.58 -2.07 -1.90
CA ILE A 380 -9.35 -1.56 -1.30
C ILE A 380 -9.63 -1.06 0.14
N PRO A 381 -10.58 -0.12 0.38
CA PRO A 381 -10.83 0.37 1.73
C PRO A 381 -11.24 -0.73 2.72
N LYS A 382 -12.12 -1.65 2.30
CA LYS A 382 -12.59 -2.75 3.16
C LYS A 382 -11.47 -3.72 3.50
N GLY A 383 -10.67 -4.10 2.50
CA GLY A 383 -9.59 -5.07 2.68
C GLY A 383 -8.42 -4.51 3.49
N THR A 384 -7.98 -3.28 3.22
CA THR A 384 -6.85 -2.66 3.93
C THR A 384 -7.19 -2.39 5.39
N LEU A 385 -8.33 -1.75 5.68
CA LEU A 385 -8.73 -1.44 7.06
C LEU A 385 -8.99 -2.70 7.90
N ALA A 386 -9.65 -3.71 7.32
CA ALA A 386 -9.85 -4.98 8.03
C ALA A 386 -8.52 -5.68 8.34
N ALA A 387 -7.57 -5.71 7.39
CA ALA A 387 -6.25 -6.30 7.61
C ALA A 387 -5.46 -5.56 8.69
N MET A 388 -5.54 -4.22 8.69
CA MET A 388 -4.91 -3.38 9.72
C MET A 388 -5.47 -3.64 11.12
N ILE A 389 -6.79 -3.70 11.27
CA ILE A 389 -7.41 -3.95 12.58
C ILE A 389 -7.00 -5.33 13.09
N LEU A 390 -7.06 -6.36 12.24
CA LEU A 390 -6.66 -7.72 12.63
C LEU A 390 -5.19 -7.78 13.03
N THR A 391 -4.31 -7.18 12.22
CA THR A 391 -2.87 -7.20 12.51
C THR A 391 -2.52 -6.40 13.77
N TYR A 392 -3.15 -5.25 14.00
CA TYR A 392 -2.98 -4.46 15.22
C TYR A 392 -3.27 -5.28 16.48
N PHE A 393 -4.43 -5.95 16.54
CA PHE A 393 -4.77 -6.78 17.69
C PHE A 393 -3.85 -8.00 17.81
N SER A 394 -3.42 -8.58 16.68
CA SER A 394 -2.46 -9.70 16.71
C SER A 394 -1.11 -9.28 17.32
N TYR A 395 -0.55 -8.14 16.93
CA TYR A 395 0.74 -7.66 17.45
C TYR A 395 0.68 -7.35 18.95
N ILE A 396 -0.40 -6.72 19.40
CA ILE A 396 -0.63 -6.47 20.83
C ILE A 396 -0.76 -7.79 21.59
N GLY A 397 -1.56 -8.72 21.07
CA GLY A 397 -1.75 -10.03 21.67
C GLY A 397 -0.42 -10.78 21.84
N TYR A 398 0.36 -10.90 20.77
CA TYR A 398 1.66 -11.57 20.81
C TYR A 398 2.66 -10.86 21.74
N ALA A 399 2.67 -9.53 21.76
CA ALA A 399 3.54 -8.77 22.67
C ALA A 399 3.23 -9.06 24.15
N VAL A 400 1.94 -9.07 24.51
CA VAL A 400 1.47 -9.36 25.88
C VAL A 400 1.74 -10.82 26.25
N MET A 401 1.53 -11.75 25.32
CA MET A 401 1.79 -13.18 25.52
C MET A 401 3.27 -13.44 25.83
N MET A 402 4.18 -12.97 24.97
CA MET A 402 5.63 -13.13 25.18
C MET A 402 6.10 -12.48 26.48
N ALA A 403 5.61 -11.28 26.80
CA ALA A 403 5.95 -10.61 28.05
C ALA A 403 5.44 -11.35 29.31
N GLY A 404 4.39 -12.17 29.18
CA GLY A 404 3.83 -12.94 30.28
C GLY A 404 4.53 -14.28 30.53
N CYS A 405 5.20 -14.85 29.52
CA CYS A 405 5.79 -16.19 29.58
C CYS A 405 7.31 -16.27 29.41
N GLU A 406 7.98 -15.17 29.05
CA GLU A 406 9.41 -15.13 28.81
C GLU A 406 10.14 -14.06 29.64
N VAL A 407 11.36 -14.37 30.07
CA VAL A 407 12.23 -13.42 30.79
C VAL A 407 13.13 -12.62 29.85
N ARG A 408 13.64 -11.49 30.33
CA ARG A 408 14.46 -10.56 29.54
C ARG A 408 15.82 -11.11 29.15
N ASP A 409 16.49 -11.71 30.11
CA ASP A 409 17.85 -12.21 29.98
C ASP A 409 17.91 -13.64 30.51
N ALA A 410 18.55 -14.53 29.75
CA ALA A 410 18.72 -15.93 30.11
C ALA A 410 20.03 -16.50 29.57
N SER A 411 20.70 -17.33 30.36
CA SER A 411 21.97 -17.97 30.02
C SER A 411 21.80 -19.08 28.97
N GLY A 412 20.74 -19.89 29.09
CA GLY A 412 20.51 -21.07 28.25
C GLY A 412 21.24 -22.34 28.72
N ASP A 413 22.02 -22.26 29.81
CA ASP A 413 22.70 -23.40 30.43
C ASP A 413 21.80 -24.09 31.46
N ILE A 414 21.64 -25.40 31.32
CA ILE A 414 20.81 -26.25 32.20
C ILE A 414 21.48 -26.41 33.57
N SER A 415 22.81 -26.35 33.65
CA SER A 415 23.55 -26.51 34.91
C SER A 415 23.32 -25.36 35.89
N GLU A 416 22.92 -24.20 35.39
CA GLU A 416 22.66 -22.98 36.17
C GLU A 416 21.19 -22.82 36.54
N LEU A 417 20.36 -23.81 36.17
CA LEU A 417 18.94 -23.83 36.44
C LEU A 417 18.66 -24.59 37.74
N ASP A 418 18.39 -23.86 38.82
CA ASP A 418 17.97 -24.44 40.09
C ASP A 418 16.45 -24.38 40.24
N LYS A 419 15.81 -25.55 40.12
CA LYS A 419 14.36 -25.71 40.26
C LYS A 419 13.90 -25.81 41.71
N ASN A 420 14.80 -26.00 42.67
CA ASN A 420 14.45 -26.19 44.08
C ASN A 420 14.27 -24.85 44.83
N LEU A 421 14.55 -23.74 44.16
CA LEU A 421 14.42 -22.40 44.70
C LEU A 421 12.94 -22.01 44.86
N ALA A 422 12.64 -21.18 45.86
CA ALA A 422 11.27 -20.72 46.13
C ALA A 422 10.67 -19.91 44.97
N ASP A 423 11.53 -19.15 44.26
CA ASP A 423 11.23 -18.58 42.96
C ASP A 423 12.30 -19.03 41.95
N ILE A 424 11.86 -19.72 40.90
CA ILE A 424 12.72 -20.14 39.79
C ILE A 424 13.43 -18.94 39.13
N LEU A 425 12.87 -17.72 39.23
CA LEU A 425 13.46 -16.49 38.66
C LEU A 425 14.74 -16.05 39.37
N ASP A 426 14.97 -16.48 40.62
CA ASP A 426 16.20 -16.17 41.35
C ASP A 426 17.36 -17.10 40.97
N SER A 427 17.12 -18.05 40.05
CA SER A 427 18.15 -18.95 39.52
C SER A 427 19.27 -18.17 38.82
N PRO A 428 20.55 -18.56 38.97
CA PRO A 428 21.66 -17.87 38.30
C PRO A 428 21.53 -17.86 36.77
N ALA A 429 20.81 -18.82 36.18
CA ALA A 429 20.43 -18.85 34.78
C ALA A 429 19.77 -17.54 34.26
N PHE A 430 19.08 -16.78 35.11
CA PHE A 430 18.39 -15.54 34.74
C PHE A 430 19.11 -14.27 35.22
N ASN A 431 20.18 -14.40 36.01
CA ASN A 431 20.98 -13.26 36.45
C ASN A 431 22.15 -13.00 35.49
N CYS A 432 22.00 -11.93 34.71
CA CYS A 432 22.94 -11.52 33.66
C CYS A 432 23.56 -10.14 33.93
N THR A 433 23.59 -9.70 35.19
CA THR A 433 24.14 -8.37 35.56
C THR A 433 25.65 -8.29 35.42
N SER A 434 26.36 -9.39 35.69
CA SER A 434 27.84 -9.48 35.65
C SER A 434 28.39 -10.15 34.38
N ARG A 435 27.53 -10.64 33.48
CA ARG A 435 27.91 -11.46 32.31
C ARG A 435 26.98 -11.25 31.13
N SER A 436 27.47 -11.51 29.91
CA SER A 436 26.64 -11.48 28.71
C SER A 436 25.82 -12.76 28.57
N CYS A 437 24.50 -12.61 28.44
CA CYS A 437 23.58 -13.71 28.20
C CYS A 437 23.19 -13.79 26.72
N ASN A 438 23.06 -15.01 26.21
CA ASN A 438 22.77 -15.28 24.81
C ASN A 438 21.27 -15.41 24.52
N TRP A 439 20.46 -15.70 25.55
CA TRP A 439 19.03 -15.95 25.44
C TRP A 439 18.20 -14.92 26.25
N GLY A 440 16.88 -15.06 26.17
CA GLY A 440 15.91 -14.10 26.70
C GLY A 440 15.44 -13.10 25.64
N LEU A 441 14.34 -12.39 25.96
CA LEU A 441 13.65 -11.44 25.08
C LEU A 441 14.62 -10.39 24.49
N LYS A 442 15.62 -9.94 25.25
CA LYS A 442 16.52 -8.85 24.85
C LYS A 442 17.69 -9.31 23.97
N ASN A 443 18.12 -10.56 24.10
CA ASN A 443 19.37 -11.03 23.49
C ASN A 443 19.14 -11.97 22.32
N SER A 444 18.04 -12.75 22.34
CA SER A 444 17.73 -13.71 21.28
C SER A 444 16.55 -13.26 20.42
N ASN A 445 16.77 -13.23 19.10
CA ASN A 445 15.72 -13.02 18.11
C ASN A 445 14.88 -14.29 17.87
N GLN A 446 15.20 -15.41 18.52
CA GLN A 446 14.54 -16.71 18.32
C GLN A 446 13.68 -17.12 19.53
N MET A 447 13.26 -16.15 20.34
CA MET A 447 12.44 -16.44 21.51
C MET A 447 11.06 -17.00 21.14
N MET A 448 10.43 -16.44 20.10
CA MET A 448 9.14 -16.94 19.63
C MET A 448 9.19 -18.42 19.18
N THR A 449 10.34 -18.87 18.69
CA THR A 449 10.61 -20.27 18.34
C THR A 449 10.75 -21.16 19.57
N THR A 450 11.24 -20.61 20.69
CA THR A 450 11.44 -21.35 21.95
C THR A 450 10.14 -21.57 22.70
N ALA A 451 9.18 -20.64 22.58
CA ALA A 451 7.85 -20.75 23.20
C ALA A 451 6.83 -21.55 22.36
N ALA A 452 7.21 -22.03 21.19
CA ALA A 452 6.33 -22.74 20.28
C ALA A 452 6.13 -24.20 20.66
N ALA A 453 4.96 -24.77 20.32
CA ALA A 453 4.70 -26.19 20.58
C ALA A 453 5.53 -27.10 19.65
N TRP A 454 5.69 -26.70 18.38
CA TRP A 454 6.56 -27.39 17.43
C TRP A 454 7.47 -26.40 16.69
N TYR A 455 8.67 -26.19 17.24
CA TYR A 455 9.64 -25.20 16.78
C TYR A 455 9.95 -25.17 15.26
N PRO A 456 9.98 -26.30 14.50
CA PRO A 456 10.23 -26.25 13.05
C PRO A 456 9.15 -25.49 12.29
N LEU A 457 7.92 -25.47 12.80
CA LEU A 457 6.80 -24.78 12.15
C LEU A 457 6.95 -23.26 12.23
N ILE A 458 7.56 -22.73 13.29
CA ILE A 458 7.88 -21.30 13.40
C ILE A 458 8.92 -20.90 12.36
N TYR A 459 9.97 -21.71 12.15
CA TYR A 459 10.92 -21.49 11.06
C TYR A 459 10.23 -21.52 9.70
N GLY A 460 9.35 -22.51 9.46
CA GLY A 460 8.54 -22.59 8.25
C GLY A 460 7.64 -21.36 8.03
N GLY A 461 6.99 -20.86 9.08
CA GLY A 461 6.19 -19.65 9.05
C GLY A 461 7.02 -18.39 8.77
N CYS A 462 8.20 -18.28 9.38
CA CYS A 462 9.14 -17.20 9.13
C CYS A 462 9.63 -17.21 7.66
N PHE A 463 9.96 -18.37 7.10
CA PHE A 463 10.31 -18.51 5.69
C PHE A 463 9.14 -18.17 4.78
N ALA A 464 7.93 -18.60 5.13
CA ALA A 464 6.74 -18.29 4.35
C ALA A 464 6.46 -16.78 4.32
N ALA A 465 6.54 -16.10 5.47
CA ALA A 465 6.33 -14.65 5.58
C ALA A 465 7.38 -13.83 4.84
N THR A 466 8.66 -14.21 4.96
CA THR A 466 9.78 -13.51 4.31
C THR A 466 9.73 -13.66 2.80
N LEU A 467 9.55 -14.88 2.29
CA LEU A 467 9.49 -15.15 0.86
C LEU A 467 8.25 -14.53 0.21
N SER A 468 7.07 -14.61 0.85
CA SER A 468 5.86 -13.97 0.32
C SER A 468 6.02 -12.45 0.20
N SER A 469 6.52 -11.80 1.26
CA SER A 469 6.72 -10.35 1.29
C SER A 469 7.79 -9.89 0.29
N ALA A 470 8.86 -10.68 0.12
CA ALA A 470 9.91 -10.40 -0.87
C ALA A 470 9.38 -10.48 -2.30
N ILE A 471 8.60 -11.53 -2.63
CA ILE A 471 7.96 -11.68 -3.95
C ILE A 471 6.99 -10.53 -4.20
N GLY A 472 6.12 -10.20 -3.23
CA GLY A 472 5.16 -9.11 -3.36
C GLY A 472 5.82 -7.74 -3.59
N SER A 473 6.93 -7.46 -2.90
CA SER A 473 7.67 -6.20 -3.03
C SER A 473 8.38 -6.08 -4.39
N LEU A 474 8.94 -7.18 -4.88
CA LEU A 474 9.66 -7.22 -6.16
C LEU A 474 8.71 -7.02 -7.35
N ILE A 475 7.50 -7.58 -7.29
CA ILE A 475 6.48 -7.43 -8.34
C ILE A 475 5.86 -6.03 -8.36
N GLY A 476 5.63 -5.45 -7.17
CA GLY A 476 4.94 -4.16 -7.02
C GLY A 476 5.79 -2.95 -7.44
N ALA A 477 7.11 -3.00 -7.27
CA ALA A 477 7.98 -1.83 -7.39
C ALA A 477 8.06 -1.20 -8.81
N PRO A 478 8.24 -1.95 -9.93
CA PRO A 478 8.44 -1.33 -11.25
C PRO A 478 7.17 -1.15 -12.08
N ARG A 479 6.07 -1.86 -11.78
CA ARG A 479 4.79 -1.71 -12.49
C ARG A 479 4.19 -0.31 -12.35
N ALA A 480 4.51 0.36 -11.24
CA ALA A 480 4.09 1.71 -10.94
C ALA A 480 4.68 2.74 -11.92
N LEU A 481 6.00 2.79 -12.08
CA LEU A 481 6.67 3.93 -12.73
C LEU A 481 6.79 3.80 -14.26
N ALA A 482 6.62 2.59 -14.80
CA ALA A 482 7.04 2.24 -16.15
C ALA A 482 6.25 2.92 -17.29
N ARG A 483 4.97 3.24 -17.10
CA ARG A 483 4.09 3.61 -18.23
C ARG A 483 4.01 5.11 -18.51
N ASP A 484 4.24 5.94 -17.50
CA ASP A 484 4.16 7.39 -17.65
C ASP A 484 5.57 7.96 -17.86
N LYS A 485 5.80 8.61 -19.01
CA LYS A 485 7.06 9.30 -19.34
C LYS A 485 7.23 10.61 -18.55
N LEU A 486 7.11 10.54 -17.22
CA LEU A 486 7.08 11.72 -16.38
C LEU A 486 8.46 12.35 -16.18
N TYR A 487 9.48 11.49 -16.04
CA TYR A 487 10.87 11.92 -15.90
C TYR A 487 11.64 11.68 -17.21
N PRO A 488 12.34 12.69 -17.75
CA PRO A 488 13.23 12.50 -18.88
C PRO A 488 14.33 11.50 -18.49
N GLY A 489 14.49 10.42 -19.26
CA GLY A 489 15.51 9.38 -19.04
C GLY A 489 15.01 8.07 -18.40
N ILE A 490 13.91 8.09 -17.64
CA ILE A 490 13.36 6.87 -16.98
C ILE A 490 12.55 5.99 -17.95
N GLY A 491 12.14 6.54 -19.11
CA GLY A 491 11.41 5.80 -20.15
C GLY A 491 12.11 4.53 -20.65
N PHE A 492 13.41 4.39 -20.45
CA PHE A 492 14.15 3.15 -20.73
C PHE A 492 13.65 1.95 -19.92
N PHE A 493 13.30 2.15 -18.65
CA PHE A 493 12.81 1.10 -17.74
C PHE A 493 11.33 0.76 -17.96
N GLY A 494 10.63 1.61 -18.70
CA GLY A 494 9.20 1.54 -18.94
C GLY A 494 8.75 0.60 -20.06
N VAL A 495 9.71 0.12 -20.87
CA VAL A 495 9.42 -0.75 -22.01
C VAL A 495 9.00 -2.12 -21.48
N GLY A 496 7.71 -2.42 -21.59
CA GLY A 496 7.21 -3.74 -21.25
C GLY A 496 7.61 -4.77 -22.31
N SER A 497 7.84 -5.99 -21.85
CA SER A 497 8.25 -7.12 -22.69
C SER A 497 7.35 -8.33 -22.40
N GLY A 498 7.13 -9.16 -23.42
CA GLY A 498 6.28 -10.35 -23.33
C GLY A 498 4.77 -10.08 -23.45
N PRO A 499 3.95 -11.14 -23.41
CA PRO A 499 2.50 -11.08 -23.65
C PRO A 499 1.73 -10.26 -22.60
N ASN A 500 2.25 -10.17 -21.36
CA ASN A 500 1.64 -9.41 -20.27
C ASN A 500 2.16 -7.96 -20.15
N ASN A 501 3.04 -7.53 -21.08
CA ASN A 501 3.64 -6.19 -21.08
C ASN A 501 4.32 -5.84 -19.74
N ASP A 502 5.09 -6.78 -19.21
CA ASP A 502 5.77 -6.69 -17.91
C ASP A 502 7.09 -5.87 -18.03
N PRO A 503 7.38 -4.94 -17.10
CA PRO A 503 8.56 -4.07 -17.17
C PRO A 503 9.83 -4.78 -16.71
N VAL A 504 10.37 -5.68 -17.54
CA VAL A 504 11.55 -6.52 -17.24
C VAL A 504 12.75 -5.70 -16.76
N ARG A 505 13.02 -4.58 -17.43
CA ARG A 505 14.14 -3.68 -17.07
C ARG A 505 13.96 -3.06 -15.68
N GLY A 506 12.72 -2.77 -15.29
CA GLY A 506 12.40 -2.28 -13.95
C GLY A 506 12.63 -3.36 -12.88
N TYR A 507 12.27 -4.62 -13.16
CA TYR A 507 12.58 -5.74 -12.25
C TYR A 507 14.09 -5.91 -12.07
N VAL A 508 14.88 -5.81 -13.14
CA VAL A 508 16.35 -5.86 -13.07
C VAL A 508 16.91 -4.72 -12.23
N ALA A 509 16.40 -3.49 -12.37
CA ALA A 509 16.84 -2.36 -11.55
C ALA A 509 16.56 -2.58 -10.05
N CYS A 510 15.36 -3.05 -9.71
CA CYS A 510 15.00 -3.37 -8.32
C CYS A 510 15.87 -4.50 -7.76
N PHE A 511 16.16 -5.52 -8.57
CA PHE A 511 17.06 -6.61 -8.21
C PHE A 511 18.47 -6.12 -7.89
N ILE A 512 19.05 -5.23 -8.71
CA ILE A 512 20.39 -4.68 -8.47
C ILE A 512 20.43 -3.87 -7.16
N ILE A 513 19.42 -3.04 -6.91
CA ILE A 513 19.31 -2.26 -5.66
C ILE A 513 19.22 -3.19 -4.46
N ALA A 514 18.37 -4.22 -4.53
CA ALA A 514 18.18 -5.17 -3.45
C ALA A 514 19.46 -6.00 -3.18
N VAL A 515 20.17 -6.45 -4.23
CA VAL A 515 21.48 -7.12 -4.09
C VAL A 515 22.49 -6.20 -3.41
N ALA A 516 22.58 -4.93 -3.80
CA ALA A 516 23.47 -3.96 -3.16
C ALA A 516 23.16 -3.82 -1.66
N CYS A 517 21.88 -3.76 -1.28
CA CYS A 517 21.46 -3.73 0.12
C CYS A 517 21.78 -5.04 0.87
N ILE A 518 21.64 -6.21 0.23
CA ILE A 518 22.00 -7.51 0.83
C ILE A 518 23.50 -7.59 1.10
N LEU A 519 24.34 -7.05 0.20
CA LEU A 519 25.79 -7.05 0.36
C LEU A 519 26.25 -6.19 1.55
N LEU A 520 25.51 -5.15 1.92
CA LEU A 520 25.76 -4.39 3.15
C LEU A 520 25.62 -5.27 4.40
N GLY A 521 24.88 -6.38 4.32
CA GLY A 521 25.02 -7.56 5.18
C GLY A 521 24.61 -7.39 6.65
N GLN A 522 24.19 -6.21 7.08
CA GLN A 522 23.84 -5.95 8.48
C GLN A 522 22.34 -5.69 8.63
N PHE A 523 21.69 -6.55 9.40
CA PHE A 523 20.35 -6.31 9.90
C PHE A 523 20.50 -5.43 11.16
N LEU A 524 19.95 -4.21 11.13
CA LEU A 524 19.97 -3.24 12.25
C LEU A 524 19.37 -3.83 13.52
#